data_AF-A0A1F6YHK2-F1
#
_entry.id   AF-A0A1F6YHK2-F1
#
_cell.length_a   1.000
_cell.length_b   1.000
_cell.length_c   1.000
_cell.angle_alpha   90.00
_cell.angle_beta   90.00
_cell.angle_gamma   90.00
#
_symmetry.space_group_name_H-M   'P 1'
#
loop_
_entity.id
_entity.type
_entity.pdbx_description
1 polymer ?
#
loop_
_entity_poly.entity_id
_entity_poly.type
_entity_poly.pdbx_seq_one_letter_code
_entity_poly.pdbx_strand_id
1 'polypeptide(L)'
;MDSNKSKEFGILIQDLADVYMAFCLNRIMHQEVKDRIYGDHAFIWNPILRSLEKGYLLGLARIFDKQFDRPDEPKNVISIYYFLDYKFTKHEETISKIKKVRNKFLAHSDKETLKDLEKFIKDLKFESDRSDIESLFNAIIEVLDEIKINFGFNKNIKNYFEQLKEDIIIKFDKFLGGFKNN
;
A
#
# COMPACT_ATOMS: atom_id res chain seq x y z
N MET A 1 25.53 -6.25 -17.80
CA MET A 1 24.31 -6.26 -16.98
C MET A 1 23.82 -4.83 -16.90
N ASP A 2 22.55 -4.57 -17.22
CA ASP A 2 22.03 -3.22 -17.46
C ASP A 2 21.78 -2.50 -16.12
N SER A 3 22.62 -1.51 -15.76
CA SER A 3 22.55 -0.85 -14.44
C SER A 3 21.22 -0.14 -14.20
N ASN A 4 20.51 0.19 -15.28
CA ASN A 4 19.21 0.84 -15.23
C ASN A 4 18.11 -0.09 -14.68
N LYS A 5 18.10 -1.38 -15.06
CA LYS A 5 17.11 -2.36 -14.57
C LYS A 5 17.20 -2.62 -13.07
N SER A 6 18.43 -2.69 -12.54
CA SER A 6 18.65 -2.85 -11.10
C SER A 6 18.14 -1.64 -10.32
N LYS A 7 18.42 -0.43 -10.83
CA LYS A 7 17.94 0.81 -10.23
C LYS A 7 16.41 0.91 -10.24
N GLU A 8 15.77 0.60 -11.36
CA GLU A 8 14.31 0.60 -11.50
C GLU A 8 13.65 -0.42 -10.55
N PHE A 9 14.24 -1.60 -10.41
CA PHE A 9 13.77 -2.61 -9.46
C PHE A 9 13.90 -2.15 -8.00
N GLY A 10 15.00 -1.46 -7.66
CA GLY A 10 15.17 -0.84 -6.35
C GLY A 10 14.13 0.24 -6.05
N ILE A 11 13.78 1.06 -7.06
CA ILE A 11 12.71 2.06 -6.95
C ILE A 11 11.36 1.37 -6.69
N LEU A 12 11.04 0.31 -7.44
CA LEU A 12 9.81 -0.46 -7.23
C LEU A 12 9.71 -1.04 -5.80
N ILE A 13 10.81 -1.59 -5.27
CA ILE A 13 10.85 -2.09 -3.90
C ILE A 13 10.59 -0.96 -2.90
N GLN A 14 11.20 0.21 -3.11
CA GLN A 14 11.03 1.35 -2.21
C GLN A 14 9.61 1.91 -2.27
N ASP A 15 9.04 2.06 -3.46
CA ASP A 15 7.66 2.51 -3.66
C ASP A 15 6.68 1.54 -2.96
N LEU A 16 6.90 0.23 -3.10
CA LEU A 16 6.10 -0.77 -2.40
C LEU A 16 6.30 -0.68 -0.87
N ALA A 17 7.51 -0.43 -0.39
CA ALA A 17 7.81 -0.29 1.04
C ALA A 17 7.06 0.89 1.66
N ASP A 18 7.03 2.03 0.99
CA ASP A 18 6.31 3.23 1.46
C ASP A 18 4.79 2.96 1.52
N VAL A 19 4.27 2.26 0.50
CA VAL A 19 2.86 1.87 0.40
C VAL A 19 2.48 0.84 1.46
N TYR A 20 3.34 -0.14 1.70
CA TYR A 20 3.17 -1.15 2.75
C TYR A 20 3.27 -0.54 4.15
N MET A 21 4.18 0.41 4.36
CA MET A 21 4.29 1.13 5.62
C MET A 21 2.99 1.87 5.95
N ALA A 22 2.39 2.55 4.98
CA ALA A 22 1.09 3.21 5.17
C ALA A 22 -0.02 2.21 5.53
N PHE A 23 -0.03 1.04 4.91
CA PHE A 23 -0.96 -0.05 5.24
C PHE A 23 -0.76 -0.58 6.66
N CYS A 24 0.47 -0.93 7.04
CA CYS A 24 0.80 -1.42 8.38
C CYS A 24 0.43 -0.40 9.46
N LEU A 25 0.80 0.87 9.27
CA LEU A 25 0.47 1.93 10.21
C LEU A 25 -1.05 2.12 10.33
N ASN A 26 -1.79 2.09 9.22
CA ASN A 26 -3.24 2.16 9.24
C ASN A 26 -3.86 1.03 10.07
N ARG A 27 -3.38 -0.21 9.87
CA ARG A 27 -3.83 -1.40 10.62
C ARG A 27 -3.59 -1.26 12.12
N ILE A 28 -2.37 -0.90 12.51
CA ILE A 28 -1.98 -0.75 13.92
C ILE A 28 -2.81 0.38 14.56
N MET A 29 -2.92 1.53 13.89
CA MET A 29 -3.75 2.64 14.38
C MET A 29 -5.23 2.29 14.52
N HIS A 30 -5.75 1.38 13.68
CA HIS A 30 -7.13 0.91 13.79
C HIS A 30 -7.37 0.01 15.00
N GLN A 31 -6.36 -0.73 15.47
CA GLN A 31 -6.46 -1.57 16.65
C GLN A 31 -6.63 -0.73 17.92
N GLU A 32 -6.04 0.46 17.95
CA GLU A 32 -6.10 1.42 19.06
C GLU A 32 -7.38 2.27 19.10
N VAL A 33 -8.30 2.12 18.14
CA VAL A 33 -9.55 2.92 18.06
C VAL A 33 -10.46 2.71 19.28
N LYS A 34 -10.21 1.67 20.07
CA LYS A 34 -10.93 1.39 21.33
C LYS A 34 -10.22 1.94 22.58
N ASP A 35 -8.99 2.46 22.44
CA ASP A 35 -8.23 3.04 23.56
C ASP A 35 -8.69 4.48 23.83
N ARG A 36 -8.53 4.93 25.08
CA ARG A 36 -8.85 6.27 25.54
C ARG A 36 -8.09 7.35 24.76
N ILE A 37 -6.83 7.06 24.38
CA ILE A 37 -6.00 7.97 23.56
C ILE A 37 -6.67 8.29 22.23
N TYR A 38 -7.29 7.30 21.58
CA TYR A 38 -8.07 7.54 20.38
C TYR A 38 -9.27 8.45 20.68
N GLY A 39 -10.01 8.18 21.76
CA GLY A 39 -11.15 9.00 22.17
C GLY A 39 -10.81 10.48 22.34
N ASP A 40 -9.69 10.75 23.03
CA ASP A 40 -9.22 12.11 23.34
C ASP A 40 -8.66 12.83 22.08
N HIS A 41 -8.28 12.08 21.04
CA HIS A 41 -7.63 12.62 19.83
C HIS A 41 -8.34 12.25 18.51
N ALA A 42 -9.60 11.80 18.56
CA ALA A 42 -10.32 11.25 17.40
C ALA A 42 -10.40 12.24 16.22
N PHE A 43 -10.46 13.54 16.50
CA PHE A 43 -10.47 14.61 15.50
C PHE A 43 -9.21 14.60 14.60
N ILE A 44 -8.03 14.31 15.17
CA ILE A 44 -6.76 14.23 14.45
C ILE A 44 -6.55 12.83 13.88
N TRP A 45 -6.94 11.81 14.64
CA TRP A 45 -6.72 10.41 14.29
C TRP A 45 -7.50 9.98 13.03
N ASN A 46 -8.76 10.40 12.92
CA ASN A 46 -9.62 10.00 11.80
C ASN A 46 -9.13 10.51 10.43
N PRO A 47 -8.67 11.77 10.28
CA PRO A 47 -8.00 12.22 9.07
C PRO A 47 -6.73 11.41 8.73
N ILE A 48 -5.91 11.06 9.73
CA ILE A 48 -4.69 10.27 9.51
C ILE A 48 -5.06 8.88 8.97
N LEU A 49 -5.98 8.16 9.62
CA LEU A 49 -6.45 6.85 9.16
C LEU A 49 -6.93 6.90 7.71
N ARG A 50 -7.77 7.89 7.38
CA ARG A 50 -8.30 8.06 6.02
C ARG A 50 -7.20 8.38 5.00
N SER A 51 -6.24 9.22 5.37
CA SER A 51 -5.11 9.55 4.50
C SER A 51 -4.22 8.34 4.24
N LEU A 52 -3.96 7.52 5.26
CA LEU A 52 -3.20 6.28 5.11
C LEU A 52 -3.95 5.27 4.23
N GLU A 53 -5.26 5.09 4.46
CA GLU A 53 -6.11 4.21 3.65
C GLU A 53 -6.09 4.59 2.17
N LYS A 54 -6.32 5.87 1.90
CA LYS A 54 -6.20 6.42 0.55
C LYS A 54 -4.80 6.18 -0.03
N GLY A 55 -3.76 6.45 0.76
CA GLY A 55 -2.37 6.35 0.34
C GLY A 55 -2.01 4.94 -0.12
N TYR A 56 -2.29 3.93 0.70
CA TYR A 56 -1.91 2.56 0.35
C TYR A 56 -2.75 2.00 -0.81
N LEU A 57 -4.05 2.33 -0.90
CA LEU A 57 -4.91 1.87 -2.00
C LEU A 57 -4.45 2.46 -3.35
N LEU A 58 -4.12 3.76 -3.37
CA LEU A 58 -3.60 4.41 -4.58
C LEU A 58 -2.20 3.90 -4.94
N GLY A 59 -1.35 3.67 -3.94
CA GLY A 59 -0.03 3.08 -4.13
C GLY A 59 -0.11 1.70 -4.76
N LEU A 60 -0.94 0.81 -4.21
CA LEU A 60 -1.18 -0.51 -4.79
C LEU A 60 -1.72 -0.44 -6.21
N ALA A 61 -2.64 0.49 -6.49
CA ALA A 61 -3.16 0.67 -7.84
C ALA A 61 -2.05 1.01 -8.84
N ARG A 62 -1.11 1.88 -8.46
CA ARG A 62 0.04 2.25 -9.30
C ARG A 62 0.95 1.06 -9.59
N ILE A 63 1.16 0.18 -8.62
CA ILE A 63 1.98 -1.04 -8.79
C ILE A 63 1.38 -1.97 -9.85
N PHE A 64 0.04 -2.01 -9.94
CA PHE A 64 -0.71 -2.80 -10.92
C PHE A 64 -1.14 -2.03 -12.18
N ASP A 65 -0.82 -0.74 -12.29
CA ASP A 65 -1.09 0.03 -13.50
C ASP A 65 -0.12 -0.43 -14.60
N LYS A 66 -0.67 -0.91 -15.71
CA LYS A 66 0.10 -1.13 -16.94
C LYS A 66 0.44 0.25 -17.50
N GLN A 67 1.71 0.66 -17.52
CA GLN A 67 2.15 1.87 -18.21
C GLN A 67 2.09 1.71 -19.74
N PHE A 68 0.90 1.52 -20.32
CA PHE A 68 0.71 1.48 -21.78
C PHE A 68 -0.41 2.36 -22.34
N ASP A 69 -1.18 3.09 -21.52
CA ASP A 69 -2.30 3.91 -22.02
C ASP A 69 -2.05 5.43 -22.02
N ARG A 70 -0.82 5.90 -21.72
CA ARG A 70 -0.47 7.32 -21.83
C ARG A 70 0.81 7.50 -22.64
N PRO A 71 0.77 8.15 -23.81
CA PRO A 71 1.96 8.39 -24.63
C PRO A 71 3.00 9.33 -23.98
N ASP A 72 2.61 10.04 -22.92
CA ASP A 72 3.32 11.23 -22.44
C ASP A 72 4.00 11.06 -21.06
N GLU A 73 3.84 9.91 -20.38
CA GLU A 73 4.48 9.63 -19.10
C GLU A 73 5.78 8.80 -19.27
N PRO A 74 6.83 9.07 -18.49
CA PRO A 74 8.09 8.34 -18.59
C PRO A 74 7.88 6.84 -18.33
N LYS A 75 8.32 6.03 -19.31
CA LYS A 75 8.17 4.56 -19.44
C LYS A 75 8.92 3.73 -18.37
N ASN A 76 9.21 4.30 -17.21
CA ASN A 76 10.27 3.81 -16.33
C ASN A 76 9.76 3.06 -15.09
N VAL A 77 8.49 2.62 -15.05
CA VAL A 77 7.97 1.84 -13.91
C VAL A 77 7.71 0.41 -14.36
N ILE A 78 8.57 -0.49 -13.89
CA ILE A 78 8.40 -1.94 -13.97
C ILE A 78 7.08 -2.30 -13.26
N SER A 79 6.02 -2.60 -14.01
CA SER A 79 4.76 -3.07 -13.43
C SER A 79 4.84 -4.56 -13.16
N ILE A 80 4.49 -4.96 -11.93
CA ILE A 80 4.47 -6.36 -11.47
C ILE A 80 3.52 -7.20 -12.33
N TYR A 81 2.51 -6.56 -12.93
CA TYR A 81 1.55 -7.17 -13.83
C TYR A 81 2.21 -7.84 -15.04
N TYR A 82 3.34 -7.31 -15.53
CA TYR A 82 4.07 -7.92 -16.65
C TYR A 82 4.86 -9.16 -16.26
N PHE A 83 5.11 -9.38 -14.97
CA PHE A 83 5.97 -10.47 -14.54
C PHE A 83 5.20 -11.78 -14.45
N LEU A 84 4.02 -11.83 -13.83
CA LEU A 84 3.35 -13.10 -13.54
C LEU A 84 1.82 -12.97 -13.37
N ASP A 85 1.07 -12.78 -14.47
CA ASP A 85 -0.42 -12.70 -14.46
C ASP A 85 -1.08 -13.88 -13.68
N TYR A 86 -0.52 -15.09 -13.79
CA TYR A 86 -1.07 -16.28 -13.11
C TYR A 86 -0.88 -16.30 -11.58
N LYS A 87 0.11 -15.58 -11.05
CA LYS A 87 0.36 -15.56 -9.60
C LYS A 87 -0.65 -14.71 -8.84
N PHE A 88 -1.35 -13.82 -9.54
CA PHE A 88 -2.34 -12.93 -8.95
C PHE A 88 -3.79 -13.34 -9.24
N THR A 89 -4.04 -14.49 -9.89
CA THR A 89 -5.40 -14.97 -10.19
C THR A 89 -6.30 -15.04 -8.95
N LYS A 90 -5.74 -15.45 -7.80
CA LYS A 90 -6.47 -15.48 -6.51
C LYS A 90 -6.81 -14.09 -5.95
N HIS A 91 -6.19 -13.04 -6.48
CA HIS A 91 -6.34 -11.66 -6.02
C HIS A 91 -7.00 -10.74 -7.08
N GLU A 92 -7.49 -11.29 -8.20
CA GLU A 92 -8.07 -10.52 -9.30
C GLU A 92 -9.21 -9.60 -8.85
N GLU A 93 -10.07 -10.08 -7.95
CA GLU A 93 -11.16 -9.27 -7.41
C GLU A 93 -10.64 -8.07 -6.62
N THR A 94 -9.68 -8.28 -5.72
CA THR A 94 -9.04 -7.24 -4.92
C THR A 94 -8.34 -6.22 -5.81
N ILE A 95 -7.58 -6.68 -6.81
CA ILE A 95 -6.91 -5.82 -7.79
C ILE A 95 -7.93 -5.01 -8.59
N SER A 96 -9.06 -5.62 -8.99
CA SER A 96 -10.15 -4.92 -9.69
C SER A 96 -10.77 -3.83 -8.83
N LYS A 97 -11.03 -4.08 -7.54
CA LYS A 97 -11.49 -3.06 -6.58
C LYS A 97 -10.50 -1.91 -6.47
N ILE A 98 -9.20 -2.21 -6.32
CA ILE A 98 -8.12 -1.21 -6.24
C ILE A 98 -8.06 -0.34 -7.52
N LYS A 99 -8.19 -0.95 -8.71
CA LYS A 99 -8.25 -0.19 -9.98
C LYS A 99 -9.46 0.75 -10.04
N LYS A 100 -10.62 0.32 -9.54
CA LYS A 100 -11.82 1.17 -9.43
C LYS A 100 -11.58 2.37 -8.50
N VAL A 101 -10.89 2.17 -7.37
CA VAL A 101 -10.45 3.27 -6.48
C VAL A 101 -9.65 4.30 -7.26
N ARG A 102 -8.59 3.88 -7.94
CA ARG A 102 -7.74 4.76 -8.74
C ARG A 102 -8.51 5.53 -9.81
N ASN A 103 -9.40 4.87 -10.56
CA ASN A 103 -10.18 5.52 -11.60
C ASN A 103 -11.13 6.59 -11.02
N LYS A 104 -11.75 6.31 -9.87
CA LYS A 104 -12.60 7.27 -9.17
C LYS A 104 -11.79 8.49 -8.69
N PHE A 105 -10.57 8.27 -8.21
CA PHE A 105 -9.66 9.34 -7.79
C PHE A 105 -9.16 10.23 -8.92
N LEU A 106 -8.80 9.66 -10.07
CA LEU A 106 -8.33 10.45 -11.21
C LEU A 106 -9.43 11.27 -11.85
N ALA A 107 -10.68 10.79 -11.81
CA ALA A 107 -11.81 11.47 -12.40
C ALA A 107 -12.25 12.73 -11.63
N HIS A 108 -11.85 12.88 -10.35
CA HIS A 108 -12.44 13.87 -9.47
C HIS A 108 -11.47 14.35 -8.38
N SER A 109 -11.19 15.66 -8.32
CA SER A 109 -10.18 16.26 -7.43
C SER A 109 -10.73 17.26 -6.40
N ASP A 110 -12.07 17.40 -6.29
CA ASP A 110 -12.69 18.43 -5.44
C ASP A 110 -13.13 17.90 -4.05
N LYS A 111 -13.65 18.80 -3.21
CA LYS A 111 -13.98 18.53 -1.80
C LYS A 111 -15.24 17.69 -1.61
N GLU A 112 -16.23 17.79 -2.51
CA GLU A 112 -17.41 16.93 -2.50
C GLU A 112 -17.04 15.48 -2.84
N THR A 113 -16.09 15.33 -3.76
CA THR A 113 -15.51 14.04 -4.14
C THR A 113 -14.92 13.28 -2.95
N LEU A 114 -14.32 13.95 -1.95
CA LEU A 114 -13.72 13.25 -0.80
C LEU A 114 -14.76 12.54 0.07
N LYS A 115 -15.96 13.11 0.24
CA LYS A 115 -17.05 12.43 0.96
C LYS A 115 -17.62 11.27 0.14
N ASP A 116 -17.77 11.49 -1.17
CA ASP A 116 -18.23 10.45 -2.09
C ASP A 116 -17.25 9.28 -2.20
N LEU A 117 -15.96 9.57 -2.06
CA LEU A 117 -14.89 8.60 -2.10
C LEU A 117 -14.89 7.68 -0.87
N GLU A 118 -15.12 8.20 0.34
CA GLU A 118 -15.24 7.35 1.53
C GLU A 118 -16.42 6.38 1.41
N LYS A 119 -17.56 6.88 0.92
CA LYS A 119 -18.72 6.05 0.62
C LYS A 119 -18.39 5.03 -0.46
N PHE A 120 -17.74 5.46 -1.53
CA PHE A 120 -17.33 4.58 -2.63
C PHE A 120 -16.37 3.47 -2.18
N ILE A 121 -15.36 3.77 -1.36
CA ILE A 121 -14.42 2.76 -0.83
C ILE A 121 -15.18 1.75 0.05
N LYS A 122 -16.14 2.21 0.86
CA LYS A 122 -17.02 1.30 1.63
C LYS A 122 -17.86 0.42 0.70
N ASP A 123 -18.40 0.98 -0.38
CA ASP A 123 -19.23 0.26 -1.35
C ASP A 123 -18.45 -0.80 -2.15
N LEU A 124 -17.12 -0.67 -2.26
CA LEU A 124 -16.25 -1.67 -2.89
C LEU A 124 -16.11 -2.96 -2.07
N LYS A 125 -16.57 -2.99 -0.81
CA LYS A 125 -16.59 -4.19 0.04
C LYS A 125 -15.24 -4.91 0.07
N PHE A 126 -14.18 -4.17 0.39
CA PHE A 126 -12.97 -4.80 0.91
C PHE A 126 -13.30 -5.51 2.22
N GLU A 127 -12.53 -6.52 2.57
CA GLU A 127 -12.74 -7.21 3.84
C GLU A 127 -12.59 -6.23 5.01
N SER A 128 -13.43 -6.38 6.03
CA SER A 128 -13.49 -5.41 7.13
C SER A 128 -12.17 -5.31 7.91
N ASP A 129 -11.41 -6.40 7.95
CA ASP A 129 -10.07 -6.46 8.54
C ASP A 129 -8.95 -6.23 7.52
N ARG A 130 -9.27 -6.08 6.24
CA ARG A 130 -8.32 -5.92 5.12
C ARG A 130 -7.40 -7.11 4.90
N SER A 131 -7.84 -8.32 5.24
CA SER A 131 -7.03 -9.52 5.00
C SER A 131 -6.78 -9.76 3.51
N ASP A 132 -7.75 -9.42 2.66
CA ASP A 132 -7.62 -9.35 1.20
C ASP A 132 -6.45 -8.48 0.71
N ILE A 133 -6.26 -7.30 1.31
CA ILE A 133 -5.14 -6.38 1.01
C ILE A 133 -3.82 -6.92 1.57
N GLU A 134 -3.80 -7.43 2.80
CA GLU A 134 -2.59 -8.03 3.41
C GLU A 134 -2.08 -9.22 2.57
N SER A 135 -3.01 -10.07 2.14
CA SER A 135 -2.71 -11.22 1.29
C SER A 135 -2.13 -10.78 -0.06
N LEU A 136 -2.67 -9.70 -0.65
CA LEU A 136 -2.14 -9.12 -1.88
C LEU A 136 -0.71 -8.58 -1.71
N PHE A 137 -0.41 -7.87 -0.60
CA PHE A 137 0.94 -7.44 -0.29
C PHE A 137 1.91 -8.62 -0.18
N ASN A 138 1.53 -9.68 0.53
CA ASN A 138 2.36 -10.87 0.68
C ASN A 138 2.66 -11.53 -0.68
N ALA A 139 1.65 -11.64 -1.55
CA ALA A 139 1.82 -12.16 -2.90
C ALA A 139 2.78 -11.31 -3.74
N ILE A 140 2.66 -9.97 -3.65
CA ILE A 140 3.57 -9.04 -4.32
C ILE A 140 5.02 -9.23 -3.83
N ILE A 141 5.21 -9.22 -2.51
CA ILE A 141 6.54 -9.35 -1.88
C ILE A 141 7.18 -10.68 -2.27
N GLU A 142 6.40 -11.76 -2.28
CA GLU A 142 6.86 -13.08 -2.72
C GLU A 142 7.32 -13.08 -4.19
N VAL A 143 6.52 -12.51 -5.09
CA VAL A 143 6.88 -12.39 -6.50
C VAL A 143 8.17 -11.58 -6.68
N LEU A 144 8.30 -10.45 -5.98
CA LEU A 144 9.51 -9.63 -6.03
C LEU A 144 10.72 -10.41 -5.50
N ASP A 145 10.56 -11.15 -4.40
CA ASP A 145 11.64 -11.92 -3.81
C ASP A 145 12.12 -13.07 -4.70
N GLU A 146 11.24 -13.66 -5.50
CA GLU A 146 11.60 -14.69 -6.48
C GLU A 146 12.37 -14.12 -7.68
N ILE A 147 11.96 -12.95 -8.19
CA ILE A 147 12.57 -12.38 -9.40
C ILE A 147 13.81 -11.52 -9.11
N LYS A 148 14.11 -11.21 -7.85
CA LYS A 148 15.18 -10.29 -7.42
C LYS A 148 16.55 -10.59 -8.04
N ILE A 149 16.89 -11.86 -8.22
CA ILE A 149 18.20 -12.30 -8.76
C ILE A 149 18.34 -11.84 -10.22
N ASN A 150 17.25 -11.83 -10.98
CA ASN A 150 17.23 -11.36 -12.38
C ASN A 150 17.56 -9.86 -12.50
N PHE A 151 17.43 -9.11 -11.41
CA PHE A 151 17.72 -7.68 -11.32
C PHE A 151 19.02 -7.37 -10.54
N GLY A 152 19.80 -8.40 -10.19
CA GLY A 152 21.05 -8.23 -9.43
C GLY A 152 20.84 -7.88 -7.97
N PHE A 153 19.65 -8.12 -7.42
CA PHE A 153 19.35 -7.93 -6.01
C PHE A 153 19.59 -9.22 -5.23
N ASN A 154 20.55 -9.18 -4.30
CA ASN A 154 20.88 -10.31 -3.43
C ASN A 154 20.27 -10.19 -2.01
N LYS A 155 19.60 -9.07 -1.71
CA LYS A 155 18.94 -8.87 -0.42
C LYS A 155 17.66 -9.70 -0.35
N ASN A 156 17.37 -10.27 0.81
CA ASN A 156 16.10 -10.95 1.06
C ASN A 156 14.98 -9.90 1.22
N ILE A 157 14.09 -9.81 0.23
CA ILE A 157 13.01 -8.82 0.18
C ILE A 157 11.95 -9.19 1.20
N LYS A 158 11.59 -10.47 1.35
CA LYS A 158 10.63 -10.92 2.38
C LYS A 158 11.06 -10.44 3.78
N ASN A 159 12.31 -10.73 4.15
CA ASN A 159 12.87 -10.31 5.45
C ASN A 159 12.92 -8.78 5.62
N TYR A 160 13.17 -8.03 4.55
CA TYR A 160 13.13 -6.56 4.59
C TYR A 160 11.74 -6.03 4.96
N PHE A 161 10.68 -6.59 4.37
CA PHE A 161 9.31 -6.18 4.67
C PHE A 161 8.82 -6.66 6.05
N GLU A 162 9.30 -7.81 6.53
CA GLU A 162 9.05 -8.28 7.91
C GLU A 162 9.67 -7.30 8.93
N GLN A 163 10.96 -6.96 8.75
CA GLN A 163 11.64 -5.99 9.61
C GLN A 163 10.97 -4.62 9.56
N LEU A 164 10.52 -4.18 8.39
CA LEU A 164 9.79 -2.91 8.25
C LEU A 164 8.50 -2.92 9.07
N LYS A 165 7.73 -4.03 9.06
CA LYS A 165 6.51 -4.17 9.87
C LYS A 165 6.81 -4.09 11.36
N GLU A 166 7.84 -4.80 11.82
CA GLU A 166 8.30 -4.78 13.22
C GLU A 166 8.73 -3.39 13.66
N ASP A 167 9.54 -2.70 12.85
CA ASP A 167 10.01 -1.34 13.12
C ASP A 167 8.85 -0.34 13.26
N ILE A 168 7.80 -0.47 12.43
CA ILE A 168 6.61 0.38 12.51
C ILE A 168 5.88 0.16 13.84
N ILE A 169 5.71 -1.10 14.26
CA ILE A 169 5.07 -1.44 15.54
C ILE A 169 5.86 -0.80 16.69
N ILE A 170 7.17 -1.03 16.75
CA ILE A 170 8.03 -0.50 17.82
C ILE A 170 7.98 1.04 17.88
N LYS A 171 8.06 1.70 16.72
CA LYS A 171 8.04 3.16 16.64
C LYS A 171 6.68 3.73 17.02
N PHE A 172 5.60 3.07 16.62
CA PHE A 172 4.25 3.50 16.97
C PHE A 172 3.95 3.31 18.46
N ASP A 173 4.36 2.19 19.05
CA ASP A 173 4.24 1.97 20.51
C ASP A 173 5.01 3.03 21.29
N LYS A 174 6.22 3.37 20.85
CA LYS A 174 7.00 4.46 21.45
C LYS A 174 6.30 5.81 21.32
N PHE A 175 5.68 6.09 20.18
CA PHE A 175 4.89 7.30 19.97
C PHE A 175 3.71 7.36 20.95
N LEU A 176 2.96 6.27 21.12
CA LEU A 176 1.86 6.18 22.09
C LEU A 176 2.31 6.30 23.53
N GLY A 177 3.48 5.73 23.88
CA GLY A 177 4.09 5.88 25.20
C GLY A 177 4.32 7.35 25.59
N GLY A 178 4.53 8.24 24.60
CA GLY A 178 4.62 9.68 24.83
C GLY A 178 3.32 10.34 25.30
N PHE A 179 2.16 9.75 24.97
CA PHE A 179 0.84 10.22 25.41
C PHE A 179 0.40 9.58 26.73
N LYS A 180 0.88 8.36 27.05
CA LYS A 180 0.56 7.65 28.31
C LYS A 180 1.32 8.21 29.53
N ASN A 181 2.42 8.92 29.31
CA ASN A 181 3.28 9.46 30.36
C ASN A 181 3.05 10.96 30.65
N ASN A 182 2.03 11.58 30.05
CA ASN A 182 1.54 12.94 30.31
C ASN A 182 0.13 12.90 30.90
#